data_AF-E0M010-F1
#
_entry.id   AF-E0M010-F1
#
_cell.length_a   1.000
_cell.length_b   1.000
_cell.length_c   1.000
_cell.angle_alpha   90.00
_cell.angle_beta   90.00
_cell.angle_gamma   90.00
#
_symmetry.space_group_name_H-M   'P 1'
#
loop_
_entity.id
_entity.type
_entity.pdbx_description
1 polymer ?
#
loop_
_entity_poly.entity_id
_entity_poly.type
_entity_poly.pdbx_seq_one_letter_code
_entity_poly.pdbx_strand_id
1 'polypeptide(L)' 'MRNSANQLPLEFLLSSDKPGDMDDVHAVVGHAVSSLLKSGQTAGVLEIIAFLQSQQARSFNGQREIYAKAVRVVTKLVN' A
#
# COMPACT_ATOMS: atom_id res chain seq x y z
N MET A 1 -10.30 -21.43 22.77
CA MET A 1 -10.85 -21.15 21.43
C MET A 1 -10.45 -19.73 21.03
N ARG A 2 -9.82 -19.58 19.85
CA ARG A 2 -9.89 -18.50 18.82
C ARG A 2 -10.42 -17.13 19.30
N ASN A 3 -9.88 -15.97 18.96
CA ASN A 3 -8.85 -15.50 18.04
C ASN A 3 -8.68 -14.02 18.43
N SER A 4 -7.50 -13.58 18.88
CA SER A 4 -7.23 -12.16 19.10
C SER A 4 -7.13 -11.47 17.73
N ALA A 5 -8.30 -11.20 17.13
CA ALA A 5 -8.38 -10.38 15.94
C ALA A 5 -7.88 -8.98 16.33
N ASN A 6 -6.69 -8.64 15.84
CA ASN A 6 -6.17 -7.29 15.68
C ASN A 6 -7.23 -6.41 15.01
N GLN A 7 -8.15 -5.87 15.81
CA GLN A 7 -8.99 -4.78 15.36
C GLN A 7 -8.17 -3.52 15.56
N LEU A 8 -7.38 -3.18 14.54
CA LEU A 8 -6.76 -1.86 14.44
C LEU A 8 -7.89 -0.83 14.59
N PRO A 9 -7.76 0.13 15.50
CA PRO A 9 -8.88 0.98 15.85
C PRO A 9 -9.28 1.83 14.64
N LEU A 10 -10.59 2.03 14.45
CA LEU A 10 -11.18 2.70 13.28
C LEU A 10 -10.61 4.11 13.07
N GLU A 11 -10.11 4.75 14.13
CA GLU A 11 -9.39 6.02 14.11
C GLU A 11 -8.06 5.95 13.34
N PHE A 12 -7.41 4.79 13.25
CA PHE A 12 -6.24 4.57 12.40
C PHE A 12 -6.62 4.53 10.90
N LEU A 13 -7.80 4.00 10.57
CA LEU A 13 -8.30 3.95 9.19
C LEU A 13 -8.82 5.31 8.71
N LEU A 14 -9.16 6.20 9.63
CA LEU A 14 -9.76 7.51 9.40
C LEU A 14 -8.82 8.68 9.79
N SER A 15 -7.58 8.40 10.18
CA SER A 15 -6.57 9.41 10.46
C SER A 15 -6.26 10.16 9.16
N SER A 16 -7.03 11.23 8.97
CA SER A 16 -6.81 12.41 8.14
C SER A 16 -5.61 12.28 7.23
N ASP A 17 -5.88 12.14 5.94
CA ASP A 17 -4.91 12.23 4.86
C ASP A 17 -4.19 13.60 4.93
N LYS A 18 -3.18 13.69 5.78
CA LYS A 18 -2.32 14.85 5.89
C LYS A 18 -1.51 14.89 4.59
N PRO A 19 -1.28 16.05 3.96
CA PRO A 19 -0.67 16.09 2.62
C PRO A 19 0.64 15.28 2.50
N GLY A 20 1.50 15.27 3.52
CA GLY A 20 2.73 14.46 3.52
C GLY A 20 2.52 12.95 3.48
N ASP A 21 1.36 12.47 3.95
CA ASP A 21 0.96 11.07 3.94
C ASP A 21 0.63 10.59 2.50
N MET A 22 0.18 11.50 1.62
CA MET A 22 0.00 11.23 0.20
C MET A 22 1.31 11.28 -0.58
N ASP A 23 2.27 12.13 -0.18
CA ASP A 23 3.60 12.13 -0.79
C ASP A 23 4.30 10.79 -0.59
N ASP A 24 4.22 10.22 0.62
CA ASP A 24 4.75 8.88 0.92
C ASP A 24 4.04 7.79 0.10
N VAL A 25 2.71 7.88 -0.04
CA VAL A 25 1.92 6.96 -0.88
C VAL A 25 2.33 7.06 -2.36
N HIS A 26 2.47 8.27 -2.91
CA HIS A 26 2.92 8.48 -4.28
C HIS A 26 4.34 7.96 -4.49
N ALA A 27 5.24 8.15 -3.52
CA ALA A 27 6.60 7.66 -3.58
C ALA A 27 6.65 6.12 -3.65
N VAL A 28 5.88 5.40 -2.82
CA VAL A 28 5.86 3.92 -2.87
C VAL A 28 5.19 3.38 -4.13
N VAL A 29 4.16 4.05 -4.66
CA VAL A 29 3.53 3.68 -5.93
C VAL A 29 4.52 3.91 -7.09
N GLY A 30 5.19 5.07 -7.13
CA GLY A 30 6.22 5.36 -8.13
C GLY A 30 7.39 4.39 -8.06
N HIS A 31 7.80 3.99 -6.86
CA HIS A 31 8.80 2.95 -6.67
C HIS A 31 8.35 1.59 -7.22
N ALA A 32 7.09 1.19 -6.98
CA ALA A 32 6.52 -0.05 -7.52
C ALA A 32 6.51 -0.03 -9.06
N VAL A 33 6.03 1.05 -9.67
CA VAL A 33 6.01 1.23 -11.12
C VAL A 33 7.43 1.16 -11.70
N SER A 34 8.37 1.92 -11.13
CA SER A 34 9.76 1.89 -11.60
C SER A 34 10.39 0.50 -11.46
N SER A 35 10.10 -0.21 -10.37
CA SER A 35 10.65 -1.56 -10.13
C SER A 35 10.10 -2.58 -11.12
N LEU A 36 8.81 -2.53 -11.42
CA LEU A 36 8.17 -3.39 -12.43
C LEU A 36 8.72 -3.12 -13.83
N LEU A 37 8.87 -1.85 -14.21
CA LEU A 37 9.43 -1.49 -15.51
C LEU A 37 10.89 -1.92 -15.64
N LYS A 38 11.69 -1.79 -14.57
CA LYS A 38 13.09 -2.25 -14.54
C LYS A 38 13.21 -3.77 -14.63
N SER A 39 12.24 -4.53 -14.12
CA SER A 39 12.21 -5.99 -14.27
C SER A 39 11.68 -6.46 -15.62
N GLY A 40 11.31 -5.53 -16.52
CA GLY A 40 10.71 -5.84 -17.82
C GLY A 40 9.24 -6.26 -17.73
N GLN A 41 8.60 -6.08 -16.57
CA GLN A 41 7.19 -6.36 -16.36
C GLN A 41 6.34 -5.14 -16.72
N THR A 42 5.08 -5.40 -17.09
CA THR A 42 4.09 -4.34 -17.27
C THR A 42 3.71 -3.75 -15.91
N ALA A 43 3.73 -2.41 -15.81
CA ALA A 43 3.24 -1.69 -14.64
C ALA A 43 1.71 -1.50 -14.72
N GLY A 44 0.98 -2.60 -14.87
CA GLY A 44 -0.48 -2.60 -14.80
C GLY A 44 -0.98 -2.45 -13.36
N VAL A 45 -2.25 -2.06 -13.22
CA VAL A 45 -2.84 -1.77 -11.91
C VAL A 45 -2.79 -3.00 -10.98
N LEU A 46 -3.01 -4.20 -11.53
CA LEU A 46 -2.95 -5.46 -10.78
C LEU A 46 -1.51 -5.81 -10.36
N GLU A 47 -0.53 -5.60 -11.23
CA GLU A 47 0.88 -5.85 -10.95
C GLU A 47 1.41 -4.89 -9.87
N ILE A 48 0.98 -3.63 -9.92
CA ILE A 48 1.29 -2.63 -8.89
C ILE A 48 0.69 -3.04 -7.54
N ILE A 49 -0.58 -3.48 -7.51
CA ILE A 49 -1.21 -3.97 -6.27
C ILE A 49 -0.45 -5.17 -5.71
N ALA A 50 -0.11 -6.15 -6.55
CA ALA A 50 0.62 -7.35 -6.14
C ALA A 50 2.00 -7.00 -5.57
N PHE A 51 2.72 -6.06 -6.21
CA PHE A 51 4.00 -5.57 -5.71
C PHE A 51 3.84 -4.90 -4.33
N LEU A 52 2.89 -3.99 -4.18
CA LEU A 52 2.66 -3.26 -2.92
C LEU A 52 2.22 -4.20 -1.79
N GLN A 53 1.40 -5.20 -2.06
CA GLN A 53 1.03 -6.24 -1.08
C GLN A 53 2.24 -7.07 -0.64
N SER A 54 3.12 -7.41 -1.58
CA SER A 54 4.33 -8.16 -1.29
C SER A 54 5.32 -7.36 -0.42
N GLN A 55 5.44 -6.06 -0.67
CA GLN A 55 6.23 -5.15 0.17
C GLN A 55 5.59 -4.96 1.54
N GLN A 56 4.27 -4.79 1.61
CA GLN A 56 3.52 -4.70 2.86
C GLN A 56 3.78 -5.92 3.78
N ALA A 57 3.76 -7.14 3.23
CA ALA A 57 3.99 -8.36 3.98
C ALA A 57 5.43 -8.46 4.54
N ARG A 58 6.38 -7.74 3.93
CA ARG A 58 7.80 -7.70 4.30
C ARG A 58 8.16 -6.47 5.15
N SER A 59 7.25 -5.52 5.32
CA SER A 59 7.46 -4.29 6.09
C SER A 59 6.96 -4.41 7.53
N PHE A 60 7.61 -3.66 8.43
CA PHE A 60 7.23 -3.55 9.83
C PHE A 60 6.68 -2.16 10.15
N ASN A 61 5.75 -2.07 11.11
CA ASN A 61 5.21 -0.83 11.68
C ASN A 61 4.78 0.21 10.62
N GLY A 62 5.23 1.47 10.73
CA GLY A 62 4.75 2.60 9.91
C GLY A 62 4.94 2.47 8.39
N GLN A 63 5.92 1.69 7.91
CA GLN A 63 6.03 1.43 6.46
C GLN A 63 4.91 0.51 5.96
N ARG A 64 4.49 -0.47 6.78
CA ARG A 64 3.39 -1.38 6.44
C ARG A 64 2.09 -0.59 6.22
N GLU A 65 1.91 0.47 6.99
CA GLU A 65 0.76 1.37 6.93
C GLU A 65 0.72 2.18 5.64
N ILE A 66 1.87 2.73 5.23
CA ILE A 66 2.03 3.42 3.94
C ILE A 66 1.72 2.47 2.77
N TYR A 67 2.26 1.24 2.78
CA TYR A 67 1.94 0.23 1.76
C TYR A 67 0.45 -0.17 1.79
N ALA A 68 -0.17 -0.28 2.97
CA ALA A 68 -1.61 -0.56 3.08
C ALA A 68 -2.46 0.53 2.42
N LYS A 69 -2.07 1.78 2.62
CA LYS A 69 -2.75 2.95 2.06
C LYS A 69 -2.57 3.01 0.54
N ALA A 70 -1.35 2.77 0.06
CA ALA A 70 -1.06 2.67 -1.36
C ALA A 70 -1.88 1.57 -2.06
N VAL A 71 -1.99 0.38 -1.46
CA VAL A 71 -2.86 -0.70 -1.97
C VAL A 71 -4.30 -0.20 -2.08
N ARG A 72 -4.85 0.41 -1.02
CA ARG A 72 -6.23 0.93 -1.04
C ARG A 72 -6.46 1.98 -2.13
N VAL A 73 -5.52 2.90 -2.33
CA VAL A 73 -5.62 3.94 -3.38
C VAL A 73 -5.63 3.31 -4.77
N VAL A 74 -4.69 2.40 -5.05
CA VAL A 74 -4.58 1.77 -6.37
C VAL A 74 -5.75 0.83 -6.65
N THR A 75 -6.26 0.11 -5.64
CA THR A 75 -7.45 -0.74 -5.80
C THR A 75 -8.71 0.05 -6.19
N LYS A 76 -8.85 1.31 -5.74
CA LYS A 76 -9.95 2.20 -6.16
C LYS A 76 -9.90 2.59 -7.65
N LEU A 77 -8.82 2.29 -8.38
CA LEU A 77 -8.72 2.57 -9.81
C LEU A 77 -9.28 1.43 -10.67
N VAL A 78 -9.54 0.27 -10.08
CA VAL A 78 -10.05 -0.93 -10.77
C VAL A 78 -11.58 -1.04 -10.64
N ASN A 79 -12.20 -0.23 -9.78
CA ASN A 79 -13.58 -0.35 -9.32
C ASN A 79 -14.27 1.01 -9.27
#